data_AF-A0A2X3GYD5-F1
#
_entry.id   AF-A0A2X3GYD5-F1
#
_cell.length_a   1.000
_cell.length_b   1.000
_cell.length_c   1.000
_cell.angle_alpha   90.00
_cell.angle_beta   90.00
_cell.angle_gamma   90.00
#
_symmetry.space_group_name_H-M   'P 1'
#
loop_
_entity.id
_entity.type
_entity.pdbx_description
1 polymer ?
#
loop_
_entity_poly.entity_id
_entity_poly.type
_entity_poly.pdbx_seq_one_letter_code
_entity_poly.pdbx_strand_id
1 'polypeptide(L)' 'MPANNRSISIPDQDRLWLSAGTTYAFNKDASVDVGVSYMHGQHVEIKEGPYTFRSEGTAWLYGANFNYRF' A
#
# COMPACT_ATOMS: atom_id res chain seq x y z
N MET A 1 -25.58 -1.90 -3.70
CA MET A 1 -25.33 -1.98 -5.16
C MET A 1 -25.02 -3.43 -5.50
N PRO A 2 -25.59 -4.03 -6.56
CA PRO A 2 -25.45 -5.46 -6.87
C PRO A 2 -24.02 -5.79 -7.33
N ALA A 3 -23.47 -6.91 -6.85
CA ALA A 3 -22.07 -7.34 -6.98
C ALA A 3 -21.66 -7.84 -8.39
N ASN A 4 -22.37 -7.47 -9.45
CA ASN A 4 -22.25 -8.10 -10.78
C ASN A 4 -21.44 -7.29 -11.81
N ASN A 5 -20.80 -6.19 -11.40
CA ASN A 5 -20.01 -5.29 -12.26
C ASN A 5 -18.55 -5.16 -11.78
N ARG A 6 -17.96 -6.20 -11.18
CA ARG A 6 -16.52 -6.21 -10.88
C ARG A 6 -15.75 -6.65 -12.12
N SER A 7 -15.37 -5.68 -12.97
CA SER A 7 -14.52 -5.88 -14.13
C SER A 7 -13.08 -6.18 -13.71
N ILE A 8 -12.40 -7.08 -14.43
CA ILE A 8 -10.97 -7.44 -14.29
C ILE A 8 -10.05 -6.20 -14.33
N SER A 9 -10.54 -5.09 -14.90
CA SER A 9 -9.84 -3.81 -15.04
C SER A 9 -9.66 -3.02 -13.73
N ILE A 10 -10.51 -3.26 -12.73
CA ILE A 10 -10.40 -2.63 -11.41
C ILE A 10 -10.47 -3.75 -10.38
N PRO A 11 -9.31 -4.32 -9.99
CA PRO A 11 -9.24 -5.21 -8.85
C PRO A 11 -9.60 -4.37 -7.61
N ASP A 12 -10.89 -4.29 -7.32
CA ASP A 12 -11.45 -3.81 -6.07
C ASP A 12 -11.16 -4.90 -5.02
N GLN A 13 -9.89 -4.97 -4.68
CA GLN A 13 -9.36 -5.82 -3.65
C GLN A 13 -9.25 -4.99 -2.39
N ASP A 14 -9.71 -5.54 -1.27
CA ASP A 14 -9.51 -5.00 0.05
C ASP A 14 -8.00 -4.88 0.29
N ARG A 15 -7.49 -3.68 0.06
CA ARG A 15 -6.07 -3.36 0.17
C ARG A 15 -5.86 -2.93 1.62
N LEU A 16 -5.24 -3.80 2.40
CA LEU A 16 -4.88 -3.50 3.78
C LEU A 16 -3.56 -2.76 3.80
N TRP A 17 -3.59 -1.51 4.28
CA TRP A 17 -2.40 -0.68 4.49
C TRP A 17 -2.09 -0.64 5.97
N LEU A 18 -0.92 -1.14 6.33
CA LEU A 18 -0.34 -1.06 7.67
C LEU A 18 0.83 -0.10 7.63
N SER A 19 0.64 1.10 8.18
CA SER A 19 1.64 2.16 8.19
C SER A 19 2.12 2.44 9.60
N ALA A 20 3.43 2.58 9.77
CA ALA A 20 4.07 3.00 11.00
C ALA A 20 5.13 4.05 10.68
N GLY A 21 5.22 5.09 11.49
CA GLY A 21 6.18 6.17 11.27
C GLY A 21 6.61 6.81 12.57
N THR A 22 7.79 7.40 12.55
CA THR A 22 8.34 8.21 13.64
C THR A 22 8.90 9.50 13.08
N THR A 23 8.70 10.56 13.83
CA THR A 23 9.24 11.89 13.53
C THR A 23 10.21 12.26 14.64
N TYR A 24 11.45 12.58 14.27
CA TYR A 24 12.45 13.08 15.18
C TYR A 24 12.72 14.56 14.89
N ALA A 25 12.29 15.43 15.80
CA ALA A 25 12.62 16.85 15.75
C ALA A 25 13.96 17.08 16.46
N PHE A 26 14.98 17.49 15.71
CA PHE A 26 16.25 17.92 16.29
C PHE A 26 16.03 19.27 17.00
N ASN A 27 15.46 20.23 16.26
CA ASN A 27 15.21 21.60 16.71
C ASN A 27 13.83 22.06 16.20
N LYS A 28 13.38 23.26 16.59
CA LYS A 28 12.14 23.87 16.04
C LYS A 28 12.17 24.08 14.53
N ASP A 29 13.38 24.05 13.96
CA ASP A 29 13.66 24.39 12.57
C ASP A 29 14.15 23.18 11.77
N ALA A 30 14.37 22.02 12.41
CA ALA A 30 14.88 20.82 11.75
C ALA A 30 14.22 19.56 12.30
N SER A 31 13.54 18.80 11.44
CA SER A 31 12.97 17.50 11.77
C SER A 31 13.22 16.47 10.66
N VAL A 32 13.26 15.21 11.07
CA VAL A 32 13.33 14.06 10.17
C VAL A 32 12.13 13.18 10.41
N ASP A 33 11.49 12.77 9.34
CA ASP A 33 10.37 11.85 9.33
C ASP A 33 10.81 10.55 8.67
N VAL A 34 10.56 9.43 9.34
CA VAL A 34 10.80 8.10 8.79
C VAL A 34 9.49 7.33 8.88
N GLY A 35 9.04 6.82 7.74
CA GLY A 35 7.80 6.07 7.62
C GLY A 35 8.03 4.77 6.87
N VAL A 36 7.39 3.71 7.34
CA VAL A 36 7.27 2.43 6.64
C VAL A 36 5.78 2.13 6.47
N SER A 37 5.42 1.58 5.33
CA SER A 37 4.07 1.15 5.03
C SER A 37 4.11 -0.21 4.35
N TYR A 38 3.30 -1.13 4.84
CA TYR A 38 3.10 -2.44 4.27
C TYR A 38 1.73 -2.50 3.64
N MET A 39 1.68 -2.90 2.37
CA MET A 39 0.45 -3.15 1.64
C MET A 39 0.31 -4.65 1.41
N HIS A 40 -0.74 -5.22 1.98
CA HIS A 40 -1.17 -6.57 1.67
C HIS A 40 -2.34 -6.49 0.69
N GLY A 41 -2.10 -6.85 -0.57
CA GLY A 41 -3.14 -6.99 -1.58
C GLY A 41 -3.90 -8.30 -1.37
N GLN A 42 -5.24 -8.23 -1.43
CA GLN A 42 -6.10 -9.40 -1.33
C GLN A 42 -5.75 -10.43 -2.42
N HIS A 43 -6.14 -11.68 -2.20
CA HIS A 43 -6.04 -12.72 -3.21
C HIS A 43 -6.94 -12.45 -4.41
N VAL A 44 -6.39 -12.37 -5.62
CA VAL A 44 -7.18 -12.46 -6.86
C VAL A 44 -6.94 -13.82 -7.48
N GLU A 45 -8.02 -14.60 -7.56
CA GLU A 45 -8.05 -15.82 -8.34
C GLU A 45 -8.54 -15.46 -9.74
N ILE A 46 -7.63 -15.49 -10.72
CA ILE A 46 -7.93 -15.19 -12.11
C ILE A 46 -8.13 -16.52 -12.84
N LYS A 47 -9.34 -16.74 -13.35
CA LYS A 47 -9.64 -17.91 -14.20
C LYS A 47 -9.60 -17.48 -15.65
N GLU A 48 -8.66 -18.02 -16.42
CA GLU A 48 -8.50 -17.74 -17.84
C GLU A 48 -8.47 -19.07 -18.60
N GLY A 49 -9.59 -19.38 -19.27
CA GLY A 49 -9.77 -20.66 -19.97
C GLY A 49 -9.71 -21.87 -19.01
N PRO A 50 -8.97 -22.95 -19.36
CA PRO A 50 -8.82 -24.12 -18.48
C PRO A 50 -7.81 -23.93 -17.34
N TYR A 51 -7.16 -22.76 -17.21
CA TYR A 51 -6.12 -22.51 -16.23
C TYR A 51 -6.58 -21.53 -15.15
N THR A 52 -6.22 -21.84 -13.91
CA THR A 52 -6.50 -20.99 -12.75
C THR A 52 -5.19 -20.42 -12.24
N PHE A 53 -5.04 -19.10 -12.29
CA PHE A 53 -3.87 -18.38 -11.80
C PHE A 53 -4.20 -17.67 -10.49
N ARG A 54 -3.29 -17.79 -9.53
CA ARG A 54 -3.40 -17.16 -8.21
C ARG A 54 -2.31 -16.10 -8.13
N SER A 55 -2.72 -14.83 -8.04
CA SER A 55 -1.80 -13.71 -7.92
C SER A 55 -1.88 -13.14 -6.50
N GLU A 56 -0.75 -13.14 -5.81
CA GLU A 56 -0.56 -12.53 -4.50
C GLU A 56 0.35 -11.30 -4.66
N GLY A 57 -0.17 -10.12 -4.31
CA GLY A 57 0.54 -8.85 -4.41
C GLY A 57 0.82 -8.27 -3.03
N THR A 58 2.05 -8.43 -2.54
CA THR A 58 2.53 -7.72 -1.34
C THR A 58 3.56 -6.68 -1.71
N ALA A 59 3.41 -5.48 -1.15
CA ALA A 59 4.32 -4.38 -1.40
C ALA A 59 4.76 -3.71 -0.09
N TRP A 60 6.05 -3.40 0.00
CA TRP A 60 6.63 -2.63 1.09
C TRP A 60 6.99 -1.25 0.56
N LEU A 61 6.60 -0.21 1.28
CA LEU A 61 7.03 1.17 1.04
C LEU A 61 7.80 1.66 2.26
N TYR A 62 8.86 2.41 1.99
CA TYR A 62 9.68 3.05 3.00
C TYR A 62 10.01 4.46 2.48
N GLY A 63 9.88 5.44 3.37
CA GLY A 63 10.10 6.83 3.07
C GLY A 63 10.86 7.49 4.21
N ALA A 64 11.83 8.31 3.85
CA ALA A 64 12.47 9.24 4.76
C ALA A 64 12.30 10.65 4.19
N ASN A 65 11.96 11.60 5.05
CA ASN A 65 11.80 12.99 4.69
C ASN A 65 12.58 13.86 5.69
N PHE A 66 13.23 14.90 5.17
CA PHE A 66 13.96 15.87 5.97
C PHE A 66 13.29 17.23 5.80
N ASN A 67 12.88 17.82 6.91
CA ASN A 67 12.21 19.11 6.97
C ASN A 67 13.14 20.12 7.65
N TYR A 68 13.41 21.24 6.96
CA TYR A 68 14.14 22.37 7.49
C TYR A 68 13.40 23.67 7.23
N ARG A 69 13.22 24.49 8.26
CA ARG A 69 12.53 25.79 8.18
C ARG A 69 13.52 26.92 8.42
N PHE A 70 13.53 27.90 7.53
CA PHE A 70 14.40 29.09 7.58
C PHE A 70 13.68 30.28 8.23
#